data_AF-A0A1D1YN74-F1
#
_entry.id   AF-A0A1D1YN74-F1
#
_cell.length_a   1.000
_cell.length_b   1.000
_cell.length_c   1.000
_cell.angle_alpha   90.00
_cell.angle_beta   90.00
_cell.angle_gamma   90.00
#
_symmetry.space_group_name_H-M   'P 1'
#
loop_
_entity.id
_entity.type
_entity.pdbx_description
1 polymer ?
#
loop_
_entity_poly.entity_id
_entity_poly.type
_entity_poly.pdbx_seq_one_letter_code
_entity_poly.pdbx_strand_id
1 'polypeptide(L)'
;NPPKQHPHHLTVNDMWRMVDSNAPFARKFHKDDPVLDKIDAELLFRGAGMLVPGGWCVGPSENEADPCLVVGNTTVLRPGPGAIRLQQRISSLLSEENFRPRQCK
;
A
#
# COMPACT_ATOMS: atom_id res chain seq x y z
N ASN A 1 -27.96 -15.33 -14.80
CA ASN A 1 -26.98 -14.24 -14.65
C ASN A 1 -26.56 -14.09 -13.20
N PRO A 2 -25.50 -14.76 -12.72
CA PRO A 2 -25.05 -14.48 -11.36
C PRO A 2 -24.53 -13.04 -11.30
N PRO A 3 -24.86 -12.28 -10.25
CA PRO A 3 -24.32 -10.93 -10.09
C PRO A 3 -22.79 -11.00 -10.00
N LYS A 4 -22.10 -10.14 -10.75
CA LYS A 4 -20.64 -10.00 -10.62
C LYS A 4 -20.34 -9.67 -9.17
N GLN A 5 -19.56 -10.52 -8.51
CA GLN A 5 -19.46 -10.57 -7.05
C GLN A 5 -18.96 -9.26 -6.40
N HIS A 6 -18.38 -8.33 -7.17
CA HIS A 6 -18.07 -6.96 -6.75
C HIS A 6 -18.13 -6.02 -7.97
N PRO A 7 -19.17 -5.18 -8.14
CA PRO A 7 -19.31 -4.33 -9.32
C PRO A 7 -18.45 -3.07 -9.27
N HIS A 8 -18.03 -2.64 -8.07
CA HIS A 8 -17.33 -1.38 -7.87
C HIS A 8 -15.86 -1.47 -8.27
N HIS A 9 -15.45 -0.60 -9.20
CA HIS A 9 -14.05 -0.37 -9.50
C HIS A 9 -13.61 0.86 -8.73
N LEU A 10 -12.50 0.73 -8.02
CA LEU A 10 -11.91 1.80 -7.22
C LEU A 10 -11.27 2.81 -8.16
N THR A 11 -11.54 4.08 -7.89
CA THR A 11 -11.05 5.23 -8.67
C THR A 11 -10.32 6.21 -7.76
N VAL A 12 -9.81 7.32 -8.31
CA VAL A 12 -9.17 8.40 -7.54
C VAL A 12 -10.07 8.92 -6.41
N ASN A 13 -11.41 8.89 -6.60
CA ASN A 13 -12.37 9.33 -5.59
C ASN A 13 -12.41 8.43 -4.34
N ASP A 14 -11.97 7.17 -4.47
CA ASP A 14 -11.94 6.20 -3.38
C ASP A 14 -10.60 6.22 -2.62
N MET A 15 -9.59 6.94 -3.12
CA MET A 15 -8.21 6.92 -2.59
C MET A 15 -8.14 7.16 -1.09
N TRP A 16 -8.81 8.19 -0.60
CA TRP A 16 -8.81 8.52 0.83
C TRP A 16 -9.41 7.39 1.67
N ARG A 17 -10.50 6.77 1.23
CA ARG A 17 -11.16 5.66 1.93
C ARG A 17 -10.27 4.42 1.94
N MET A 18 -9.59 4.15 0.83
CA MET A 18 -8.65 3.03 0.74
C MET A 18 -7.55 3.18 1.79
N VAL A 19 -6.92 4.36 1.86
CA VAL A 19 -5.82 4.64 2.78
C VAL A 19 -6.31 4.61 4.24
N ASP A 20 -7.42 5.27 4.54
CA ASP A 20 -7.98 5.40 5.90
C ASP A 20 -8.46 4.05 6.48
N SER A 21 -8.88 3.13 5.61
CA SER A 21 -9.29 1.78 6.04
C SER A 21 -8.17 0.96 6.70
N ASN A 22 -6.90 1.37 6.52
CA ASN A 22 -5.70 0.62 6.90
C ASN A 22 -5.65 -0.81 6.33
N ALA A 23 -6.49 -1.14 5.34
CA ALA A 23 -6.51 -2.46 4.75
C ALA A 23 -5.24 -2.67 3.90
N PRO A 24 -4.59 -3.84 3.99
CA PRO A 24 -3.37 -4.12 3.20
C PRO A 24 -3.63 -4.32 1.71
N PHE A 25 -4.89 -4.57 1.32
CA PHE A 25 -5.27 -4.88 -0.06
C PHE A 25 -6.51 -4.10 -0.48
N ALA A 26 -6.54 -3.70 -1.75
CA ALA A 26 -7.68 -3.05 -2.40
C ALA A 26 -7.92 -3.68 -3.78
N ARG A 27 -9.18 -3.81 -4.19
CA ARG A 27 -9.59 -4.30 -5.52
C ARG A 27 -11.05 -3.91 -5.82
N LYS A 28 -11.47 -3.82 -7.08
CA LYS A 28 -10.68 -3.93 -8.34
C LYS A 28 -10.37 -2.54 -8.90
N PHE A 29 -9.33 -2.42 -9.70
CA PHE A 29 -9.01 -1.21 -10.44
C PHE A 29 -9.33 -1.43 -11.92
N HIS A 30 -9.74 -0.37 -12.62
CA HIS A 30 -9.70 -0.42 -14.08
C HIS A 30 -8.25 -0.47 -14.56
N LYS A 31 -8.03 -1.10 -15.72
CA LYS A 31 -6.74 -1.03 -16.39
C LYS A 31 -6.47 0.43 -16.74
N ASP A 32 -5.25 0.89 -16.48
CA ASP A 32 -4.79 2.25 -16.82
C ASP A 32 -5.60 3.37 -16.12
N ASP A 33 -6.25 3.07 -14.98
CA ASP A 33 -6.96 4.07 -14.18
C ASP A 33 -5.96 4.99 -13.45
N PRO A 34 -6.16 6.33 -13.45
CA PRO A 34 -5.28 7.29 -12.79
C PRO A 34 -5.07 7.06 -11.28
N VAL A 35 -5.95 6.29 -10.63
CA VAL A 35 -5.73 5.89 -9.23
C VAL A 35 -4.46 5.07 -9.04
N LEU A 36 -4.03 4.31 -10.05
CA LEU A 36 -2.79 3.51 -9.98
C LEU A 36 -1.57 4.42 -9.95
N ASP A 37 -1.53 5.46 -10.79
CA ASP A 37 -0.48 6.48 -10.78
C ASP A 37 -0.46 7.24 -9.44
N LYS A 38 -1.64 7.50 -8.88
CA LYS A 38 -1.78 8.14 -7.57
C LYS A 38 -1.25 7.26 -6.43
N ILE A 39 -1.50 5.95 -6.48
CA ILE A 39 -0.93 4.98 -5.53
C ILE A 39 0.60 4.96 -5.65
N ASP A 40 1.12 4.95 -6.87
CA ASP A 40 2.55 4.96 -7.15
C ASP A 40 3.23 6.20 -6.55
N ALA A 41 2.68 7.39 -6.81
CA ALA A 41 3.23 8.64 -6.34
C ALA A 41 3.10 8.84 -4.82
N GLU A 42 1.92 8.59 -4.25
CA GLU A 42 1.60 8.99 -2.87
C GLU A 42 1.87 7.90 -1.82
N LEU A 43 1.81 6.61 -2.20
CA LEU A 43 1.96 5.50 -1.26
C LEU A 43 3.24 4.72 -1.46
N LEU A 44 3.66 4.56 -2.71
CA LEU A 44 4.85 3.81 -3.07
C LEU A 44 6.06 4.71 -3.34
N PHE A 45 5.85 6.02 -3.45
CA PHE A 45 6.88 7.02 -3.72
C PHE A 45 7.75 6.65 -4.94
N ARG A 46 7.09 6.17 -6.00
CA ARG A 46 7.75 5.80 -7.26
C ARG A 46 7.14 6.56 -8.43
N GLY A 47 7.98 6.86 -9.40
CA GLY A 47 7.60 7.44 -10.68
C GLY A 47 7.45 6.36 -11.76
N ALA A 48 7.04 6.79 -12.95
CA ALA A 48 6.91 5.92 -14.10
C ALA A 48 8.23 5.19 -14.41
N GLY A 49 8.17 3.87 -14.58
CA GLY A 49 9.34 3.04 -14.87
C GLY A 49 10.27 2.80 -13.67
N MET A 50 9.99 3.37 -12.50
CA MET A 50 10.80 3.18 -11.29
C MET A 50 10.29 2.00 -10.47
N LEU A 51 11.23 1.32 -9.79
CA LEU A 51 10.93 0.33 -8.78
C LEU A 51 10.42 1.01 -7.51
N VAL A 52 9.66 0.28 -6.68
CA VAL A 52 9.26 0.77 -5.36
C VAL A 52 10.52 0.87 -4.48
N PRO A 53 10.85 2.06 -3.93
CA PRO A 53 11.94 2.19 -2.99
C PRO A 53 11.68 1.40 -1.71
N GLY A 54 12.73 0.77 -1.20
CA GLY A 54 12.68 -0.07 0.00
C GLY A 54 13.89 0.12 0.91
N GLY A 55 13.96 -0.69 1.97
CA GLY A 55 15.07 -0.65 2.94
C GLY A 55 16.45 -0.93 2.33
N TRP A 56 16.47 -1.51 1.13
CA TRP A 56 17.67 -1.81 0.33
C TRP A 56 18.16 -0.64 -0.53
N CYS A 57 17.41 0.45 -0.67
CA CYS A 57 17.86 1.62 -1.42
C CYS A 57 18.75 2.49 -0.50
N VAL A 58 20.05 2.47 -0.75
CA VAL A 58 21.08 3.11 0.12
C VAL A 58 21.88 4.20 -0.60
N GLY A 59 21.48 4.55 -1.82
CA GLY A 59 22.05 5.68 -2.55
C GLY A 59 21.77 7.01 -1.84
N PRO A 60 22.57 8.04 -2.13
CA PRO A 60 22.34 9.37 -1.59
C PRO A 60 20.98 9.90 -2.06
N SER A 61 20.20 10.46 -1.14
CA SER A 61 18.92 11.13 -1.46
C SER A 61 19.09 12.61 -1.81
N GLU A 62 20.31 13.03 -2.14
CA GLU A 62 20.63 14.41 -2.47
C GLU A 62 20.26 14.71 -3.93
N ASN A 63 19.74 15.92 -4.17
CA ASN A 63 19.48 16.45 -5.52
C ASN A 63 18.57 15.57 -6.40
N GLU A 64 17.47 15.04 -5.83
CA GLU A 64 16.47 14.24 -6.57
C GLU A 64 17.04 12.95 -7.21
N ALA A 65 18.24 12.52 -6.81
CA ALA A 65 18.81 11.26 -7.27
C ALA A 65 18.00 10.07 -6.72
N ASP A 66 17.74 9.09 -7.59
CA ASP A 66 17.06 7.86 -7.18
C ASP A 66 17.94 7.07 -6.18
N PRO A 67 17.52 6.94 -4.90
CA PRO A 67 18.31 6.24 -3.89
C PRO A 67 18.45 4.74 -4.18
N CYS A 68 17.65 4.18 -5.10
CA CYS A 68 17.69 2.78 -5.48
C CYS A 68 18.74 2.46 -6.56
N LEU A 69 19.47 3.47 -7.08
CA LEU A 69 20.64 3.24 -7.95
C LEU A 69 21.76 2.50 -7.24
N VAL A 70 21.82 2.57 -5.90
CA VAL A 70 22.73 1.79 -5.06
C VAL A 70 21.91 0.86 -4.19
N VAL A 71 22.06 -0.44 -4.42
CA VAL A 71 21.37 -1.49 -3.67
C VAL A 71 22.27 -1.99 -2.55
N GLY A 72 21.79 -1.85 -1.32
CA GLY A 72 22.42 -2.37 -0.11
C GLY A 72 21.94 -3.77 0.25
N ASN A 73 21.97 -4.10 1.53
CA ASN A 73 21.48 -5.40 2.01
C ASN A 73 19.95 -5.51 1.88
N THR A 74 19.50 -6.49 1.10
CA THR A 74 18.08 -6.76 0.81
C THR A 74 17.29 -7.34 1.98
N THR A 75 17.97 -7.79 3.04
CA THR A 75 17.31 -8.32 4.25
C THR A 75 16.98 -7.22 5.26
N VAL A 76 17.46 -5.99 5.06
CA VAL A 76 17.19 -4.88 5.98
C VAL A 76 15.77 -4.39 5.79
N LEU A 77 14.94 -4.55 6.83
CA LEU A 77 13.58 -4.03 6.87
C LEU A 77 13.57 -2.65 7.53
N ARG A 78 13.08 -1.64 6.82
CA ARG A 78 12.85 -0.29 7.34
C ARG A 78 11.34 0.02 7.26
N PRO A 79 10.61 -0.01 8.39
CA PRO A 79 9.18 0.28 8.37
C PRO A 79 8.89 1.70 7.86
N GLY A 80 8.06 1.81 6.83
CA GLY A 80 7.53 3.08 6.32
C GLY A 80 6.08 3.33 6.76
N PRO A 81 5.43 4.39 6.25
CA PRO A 81 4.04 4.72 6.57
C PRO A 81 3.05 3.56 6.32
N GLY A 82 3.27 2.76 5.27
CA GLY A 82 2.46 1.58 5.00
C GLY A 82 2.56 0.49 6.07
N ALA A 83 3.75 0.29 6.65
CA ALA A 83 3.96 -0.66 7.74
C ALA A 83 3.24 -0.21 9.02
N ILE A 84 3.22 1.11 9.30
CA ILE A 84 2.48 1.69 10.43
C ILE A 84 0.97 1.45 10.27
N ARG A 85 0.40 1.71 9.08
CA ARG A 85 -1.02 1.42 8.79
C ARG A 85 -1.35 -0.06 8.99
N LEU A 86 -0.50 -0.95 8.50
CA LEU A 86 -0.66 -2.40 8.69
C LEU A 86 -0.62 -2.79 10.17
N GLN A 87 0.34 -2.25 10.93
CA GLN A 87 0.43 -2.50 12.37
C GLN A 87 -0.85 -2.06 13.09
N GLN A 88 -1.39 -0.88 12.78
CA GLN A 88 -2.65 -0.39 13.36
C GLN A 88 -3.80 -1.34 13.04
N ARG A 89 -3.92 -1.80 11.79
CA ARG A 89 -4.95 -2.74 11.37
C ARG A 89 -4.85 -4.07 12.11
N ILE A 90 -3.65 -4.66 12.18
CA ILE A 90 -3.43 -5.94 12.86
C ILE A 90 -3.73 -5.80 14.35
N SER A 91 -3.24 -4.73 15.00
CA SER A 91 -3.46 -4.48 16.42
C SER A 91 -4.95 -4.36 16.74
N SER A 92 -5.72 -3.67 15.89
CA SER A 92 -7.18 -3.57 16.03
C SER A 92 -7.88 -4.91 15.84
N LEU A 93 -7.48 -5.72 14.85
CA LEU A 93 -8.08 -7.03 14.59
C LEU A 93 -7.81 -8.04 15.72
N LEU A 94 -6.65 -7.93 16.38
CA LEU A 94 -6.23 -8.80 17.46
C LEU A 94 -6.63 -8.29 18.85
N SER A 95 -7.32 -7.15 18.96
CA SER A 95 -7.82 -6.67 20.26
C SER A 95 -8.88 -7.62 20.83
N GLU A 96 -8.98 -7.69 22.15
CA GLU A 96 -9.94 -8.56 22.84
C GLU A 96 -11.39 -8.30 22.38
N GLU A 97 -11.74 -7.03 22.18
CA GLU A 97 -13.04 -6.59 21.69
C GLU A 97 -13.37 -7.12 20.28
N ASN A 98 -12.37 -7.27 19.41
CA ASN A 98 -12.59 -7.60 18.00
C ASN A 98 -12.28 -9.06 17.65
N PHE A 99 -11.27 -9.66 18.27
CA PHE A 99 -10.70 -10.92 17.82
C PHE A 99 -11.70 -12.08 17.87
N ARG A 100 -12.40 -12.27 18.99
CA ARG A 100 -13.40 -13.35 19.13
C ARG A 100 -14.72 -13.04 18.43
N PRO A 101 -15.32 -11.84 18.57
CA PRO A 101 -16.65 -11.60 18.01
C PRO A 101 -16.68 -11.50 16.48
N ARG A 102 -15.55 -11.19 15.83
CA ARG A 102 -15.48 -10.93 14.37
C ARG A 102 -14.81 -12.05 13.57
N GLN A 103 -14.55 -13.21 14.19
CA GLN A 103 -14.08 -14.39 13.47
C GLN A 103 -15.20 -15.02 12.64
N CYS A 104 -14.83 -15.56 11.47
CA CYS A 104 -15.74 -16.40 10.70
C CYS A 104 -16.13 -17.64 11.51
N LYS A 105 -17.36 -18.13 11.32
CA LYS A 105 -17.82 -19.40 11.86
C LYS A 105 -17.59 -20.53 10.86
#